data_AF-A0A4R6AL42-F1
#
_entry.id   AF-A0A4R6AL42-F1
#
_cell.length_a   1.000
_cell.length_b   1.000
_cell.length_c   1.000
_cell.angle_alpha   90.00
_cell.angle_beta   90.00
_cell.angle_gamma   90.00
#
_symmetry.space_group_name_H-M   'P 1'
#
loop_
_entity.id
_entity.type
_entity.pdbx_description
1 polymer ?
#
loop_
_entity_poly.entity_id
_entity_poly.type
_entity_poly.pdbx_seq_one_letter_code
_entity_poly.pdbx_strand_id
1 'polypeptide(L)'
;MLDSQSAAFAERVWEVASQLGNNAPKIADDMMEDAFPLTCSQARQEGALRMLRTGIITEVKRILRTQDDAVGQADFADVCESFAPLVKDLRSKSYFVESAAEYVAIPHLIAEPELLDDARRFMRRKGKECLDEADRLDALFAAVTSNDPDAAQARQEVLA
;
A
#
# COMPACT_ATOMS: atom_id res chain seq x y z
N MET A 1 15.69 -6.91 -30.82
CA MET A 1 16.71 -6.47 -29.86
C MET A 1 16.10 -5.84 -28.60
N LEU A 2 14.95 -5.15 -28.69
CA LEU A 2 14.14 -4.74 -27.52
C LEU A 2 13.44 -5.94 -26.85
N ASP A 3 12.84 -6.84 -27.63
CA ASP A 3 12.13 -8.02 -27.07
C ASP A 3 13.02 -8.96 -26.26
N SER A 4 14.30 -9.08 -26.63
CA SER A 4 15.27 -9.91 -25.90
C SER A 4 15.66 -9.32 -24.54
N GLN A 5 15.71 -7.99 -24.42
CA GLN A 5 16.00 -7.34 -23.13
C GLN A 5 14.77 -7.33 -22.23
N SER A 6 13.57 -7.14 -22.78
CA SER A 6 12.33 -7.26 -22.03
C SER A 6 12.12 -8.68 -21.50
N ALA A 7 12.47 -9.71 -22.28
CA ALA A 7 12.43 -11.11 -21.83
C ALA A 7 13.43 -11.38 -20.70
N ALA A 8 14.69 -10.95 -20.85
CA ALA A 8 15.71 -11.11 -19.82
C ALA A 8 15.36 -10.38 -18.52
N PHE A 9 14.74 -9.19 -18.62
CA PHE A 9 14.24 -8.47 -17.46
C PHE A 9 13.12 -9.25 -16.75
N ALA A 10 12.17 -9.80 -17.52
CA ALA A 10 11.09 -10.62 -16.96
C ALA A 10 11.61 -11.90 -16.29
N GLU A 11 12.58 -12.61 -16.90
CA GLU A 11 13.21 -13.78 -16.28
C GLU A 11 13.86 -13.43 -14.94
N ARG A 12 14.58 -12.31 -14.88
CA ARG A 12 15.23 -11.87 -13.64
C ARG A 12 14.23 -11.42 -12.58
N VAL A 13 13.13 -10.78 -12.96
CA VAL A 13 12.02 -10.49 -12.03
C VAL A 13 11.52 -11.77 -11.37
N TRP A 14 11.35 -12.85 -12.15
CA TRP A 14 10.89 -14.13 -11.62
C TRP A 14 11.92 -14.84 -10.74
N GLU A 15 13.19 -14.78 -11.11
CA GLU A 15 14.29 -15.30 -10.29
C GLU A 15 14.29 -14.64 -8.91
N VAL A 16 14.21 -13.32 -8.85
CA VAL A 16 14.20 -12.55 -7.59
C VAL A 16 12.89 -12.78 -6.82
N ALA A 17 11.74 -12.82 -7.50
CA ALA A 17 10.45 -13.10 -6.88
C ALA A 17 10.42 -14.49 -6.20
N SER A 18 11.12 -15.49 -6.76
CA SER A 18 11.23 -16.82 -6.14
C SER A 18 11.96 -16.81 -4.79
N GLN A 19 12.79 -15.80 -4.54
CA GLN A 19 13.59 -15.65 -3.32
C GLN A 19 12.94 -14.68 -2.32
N LEU A 20 12.34 -13.59 -2.81
CA LEU A 20 11.83 -12.49 -1.99
C LEU A 20 10.29 -12.48 -1.83
N GLY A 21 9.56 -13.33 -2.55
CA GLY A 21 8.11 -13.25 -2.70
C GLY A 21 7.68 -12.17 -3.70
N ASN A 22 6.37 -12.01 -3.93
CA ASN A 22 5.80 -11.13 -4.96
C ASN A 22 5.77 -9.63 -4.56
N ASN A 23 6.77 -9.18 -3.82
CA ASN A 23 6.89 -7.80 -3.37
C ASN A 23 7.58 -6.93 -4.43
N ALA A 24 6.79 -6.31 -5.32
CA ALA A 24 7.33 -5.52 -6.43
C ALA A 24 8.31 -4.40 -6.01
N PRO A 25 8.07 -3.62 -4.93
CA PRO A 25 9.08 -2.68 -4.41
C PRO A 25 10.40 -3.33 -4.03
N LYS A 26 10.39 -4.44 -3.28
CA LYS A 26 11.61 -5.17 -2.87
C LYS A 26 12.35 -5.74 -4.07
N ILE A 27 11.63 -6.37 -5.00
CA ILE A 27 12.20 -6.93 -6.23
C ILE A 27 12.86 -5.82 -7.05
N ALA A 28 12.17 -4.69 -7.23
CA ALA A 28 12.70 -3.55 -7.96
C ALA A 28 13.97 -2.99 -7.29
N ASP A 29 13.97 -2.83 -5.97
CA ASP A 29 15.14 -2.33 -5.24
C ASP A 29 16.34 -3.29 -5.31
N ASP A 30 16.09 -4.60 -5.25
CA ASP A 30 17.12 -5.63 -5.32
C ASP A 30 17.79 -5.69 -6.70
N MET A 31 16.98 -5.61 -7.78
CA MET A 31 17.50 -5.81 -9.14
C MET A 31 17.92 -4.52 -9.86
N MET A 32 17.44 -3.35 -9.47
CA MET A 32 17.52 -2.13 -10.29
C MET A 32 18.97 -1.69 -10.60
N GLU A 33 19.90 -1.77 -9.64
CA GLU A 33 21.29 -1.38 -9.88
C GLU A 33 22.04 -2.36 -10.78
N ASP A 34 21.76 -3.66 -10.64
CA ASP A 34 22.37 -4.69 -11.47
C ASP A 34 21.80 -4.70 -12.88
N ALA A 35 20.49 -4.47 -13.02
CA ALA A 35 19.79 -4.48 -14.29
C ALA A 35 20.08 -3.21 -15.11
N PHE A 36 20.19 -2.06 -14.45
CA PHE A 36 20.35 -0.75 -15.12
C PHE A 36 21.44 0.12 -14.47
N PRO A 37 22.70 -0.34 -14.36
CA PRO A 37 23.73 0.35 -13.60
C PRO A 37 24.00 1.78 -14.10
N LEU A 38 24.07 1.96 -15.42
CA LEU A 38 24.31 3.26 -16.05
C LEU A 38 23.11 4.21 -15.85
N THR A 39 21.90 3.72 -16.04
CA THR A 39 20.67 4.50 -15.87
C THR A 39 20.48 4.92 -14.42
N CYS A 40 20.78 4.06 -13.45
CA CYS A 40 20.75 4.39 -12.02
C CYS A 40 21.77 5.46 -11.66
N SER A 41 22.99 5.35 -12.18
CA SER A 41 24.02 6.37 -11.99
C SER A 41 23.60 7.74 -12.55
N GLN A 42 23.05 7.77 -13.77
CA GLN A 42 22.58 9.02 -14.40
C GLN A 42 21.37 9.60 -13.66
N ALA A 43 20.38 8.77 -13.32
CA ALA A 43 19.19 9.20 -12.58
C ALA A 43 19.55 9.74 -11.19
N ARG A 44 20.62 9.28 -10.53
CA ARG A 44 21.14 9.90 -9.30
C ARG A 44 21.70 11.30 -9.55
N GLN A 45 22.53 11.45 -10.59
CA GLN A 45 23.13 12.73 -10.93
C GLN A 45 22.08 13.78 -11.29
N GLU A 46 20.99 13.35 -11.92
CA GLU A 46 19.87 14.20 -12.34
C GLU A 46 18.79 14.35 -11.26
N GLY A 47 18.90 13.68 -10.11
CA GLY A 47 17.89 13.70 -9.05
C GLY A 47 16.57 12.97 -9.42
N ALA A 48 16.56 12.19 -10.50
CA ALA A 48 15.42 11.47 -11.04
C ALA A 48 15.28 10.02 -10.53
N LEU A 49 16.14 9.56 -9.61
CA LEU A 49 16.16 8.16 -9.14
C LEU A 49 14.79 7.68 -8.62
N ARG A 50 14.04 8.56 -7.94
CA ARG A 50 12.69 8.24 -7.46
C ARG A 50 11.72 7.94 -8.61
N MET A 51 11.80 8.69 -9.70
CA MET A 51 10.95 8.49 -10.88
C MET A 51 11.32 7.18 -11.59
N LEU A 52 12.61 6.91 -11.74
CA LEU A 52 13.11 5.64 -12.30
C LEU A 52 12.60 4.44 -11.49
N ARG A 53 12.76 4.50 -10.16
CA ARG A 53 12.29 3.45 -9.24
C ARG A 53 10.78 3.20 -9.41
N THR A 54 9.97 4.25 -9.46
CA THR A 54 8.51 4.12 -9.68
C THR A 54 8.18 3.42 -11.00
N GLY A 55 8.90 3.77 -12.08
CA GLY A 55 8.73 3.14 -13.39
C GLY A 55 9.07 1.64 -13.36
N ILE A 56 10.18 1.28 -12.72
CA ILE A 56 10.60 -0.12 -12.57
C ILE A 56 9.59 -0.90 -11.73
N ILE A 57 9.15 -0.36 -10.59
CA ILE A 57 8.11 -1.00 -9.76
C ILE A 57 6.83 -1.26 -10.57
N THR A 58 6.43 -0.30 -11.39
CA THR A 58 5.24 -0.44 -12.25
C THR A 58 5.40 -1.59 -13.23
N GLU A 59 6.58 -1.73 -13.85
CA GLU A 59 6.86 -2.79 -14.80
C GLU A 59 6.97 -4.16 -14.12
N VAL A 60 7.61 -4.24 -12.95
CA VAL A 60 7.65 -5.46 -12.13
C VAL A 60 6.23 -5.90 -11.77
N LYS A 61 5.36 -4.99 -11.32
CA LYS A 61 3.95 -5.30 -11.06
C LYS A 61 3.24 -5.85 -12.29
N ARG A 62 3.49 -5.27 -13.47
CA ARG A 62 2.91 -5.75 -14.74
C ARG A 62 3.32 -7.20 -15.02
N ILE A 63 4.60 -7.51 -14.84
CA ILE A 63 5.16 -8.86 -15.05
C ILE A 63 4.54 -9.86 -14.06
N LEU A 64 4.54 -9.51 -12.76
CA LEU A 64 3.95 -10.36 -11.72
C LEU A 64 2.46 -10.62 -11.99
N ARG A 65 1.70 -9.58 -12.37
CA ARG A 65 0.28 -9.71 -12.71
C ARG A 65 0.04 -10.58 -13.95
N THR A 66 0.95 -10.59 -14.92
CA THR A 66 0.76 -11.39 -16.15
C THR A 66 0.75 -12.90 -15.86
N GLN A 67 1.40 -13.36 -14.78
CA GLN A 67 1.26 -14.74 -14.31
C GLN A 67 -0.03 -14.94 -13.49
N ASP A 68 -0.41 -13.98 -12.64
CA ASP A 68 -1.69 -14.03 -11.92
C ASP A 68 -2.89 -14.06 -12.89
N ASP A 69 -2.85 -13.35 -14.02
CA ASP A 69 -3.90 -13.39 -15.05
C ASP A 69 -3.95 -14.76 -15.78
N ALA A 70 -2.85 -15.52 -15.79
CA ALA A 70 -2.77 -16.87 -16.34
C ALA A 70 -3.14 -17.97 -15.32
N VAL A 71 -3.10 -17.66 -14.02
CA VAL A 71 -3.29 -18.62 -12.92
C VAL A 71 -4.53 -18.32 -12.06
N GLY A 72 -5.07 -17.11 -12.08
CA GLY A 72 -5.87 -16.57 -10.98
C GLY A 72 -7.09 -15.79 -11.44
N GLN A 73 -8.08 -16.50 -12.00
CA GLN A 73 -9.48 -16.15 -11.76
C GLN A 73 -9.89 -16.61 -10.34
N ALA A 74 -9.03 -16.37 -9.34
CA ALA A 74 -9.20 -16.82 -7.98
C ALA A 74 -10.24 -15.92 -7.28
N ASP A 75 -11.49 -16.36 -7.37
CA ASP A 75 -12.59 -15.84 -6.58
C ASP A 75 -12.25 -16.02 -5.07
N PHE A 76 -12.99 -15.33 -4.21
CA PHE A 76 -12.79 -15.31 -2.75
C PHE A 76 -12.70 -16.71 -2.08
N ALA A 77 -13.07 -17.76 -2.82
CA ALA A 77 -13.04 -19.17 -2.45
C ALA A 77 -11.62 -19.79 -2.32
N ASP A 78 -10.58 -19.15 -2.85
CA ASP A 78 -9.21 -19.71 -2.81
C ASP A 78 -8.39 -19.32 -1.57
N VAL A 79 -9.01 -18.64 -0.59
CA VAL A 79 -8.40 -18.50 0.74
C VAL A 79 -8.56 -19.83 1.47
N CYS A 80 -7.44 -20.49 1.81
CA CYS A 80 -7.40 -21.71 2.63
C CYS A 80 -8.45 -21.66 3.75
N GLU A 81 -9.28 -22.71 3.89
CA GLU A 81 -10.40 -22.79 4.86
C GLU A 81 -10.00 -22.36 6.29
N SER A 82 -8.73 -22.57 6.65
CA SER A 82 -8.12 -22.16 7.90
C SER A 82 -8.24 -20.66 8.21
N PHE A 83 -8.20 -19.80 7.18
CA PHE A 83 -8.24 -18.33 7.33
C PHE A 83 -9.63 -17.74 7.04
N ALA A 84 -10.53 -18.50 6.41
CA ALA A 84 -11.90 -18.09 6.14
C ALA A 84 -12.63 -17.47 7.37
N PRO A 85 -12.55 -18.04 8.60
CA PRO A 85 -13.21 -17.44 9.76
C PRO A 85 -12.63 -16.10 10.19
N LEU A 86 -11.36 -15.80 9.88
CA LEU A 86 -10.74 -14.51 10.19
C LEU A 86 -11.04 -13.47 9.11
N VAL A 87 -11.05 -13.90 7.85
CA VAL A 87 -11.27 -13.04 6.70
C VAL A 87 -12.73 -12.61 6.55
N LYS A 88 -13.70 -13.48 6.90
CA LYS A 88 -15.13 -13.18 6.77
C LYS A 88 -15.58 -11.95 7.57
N ASP A 89 -14.91 -11.65 8.68
CA ASP A 89 -15.26 -10.55 9.58
C ASP A 89 -14.53 -9.24 9.22
N LEU A 90 -13.64 -9.28 8.22
CA LEU A 90 -12.99 -8.10 7.69
C LEU A 90 -13.98 -7.28 6.85
N ARG A 91 -13.93 -5.95 7.01
CA ARG A 91 -14.86 -5.04 6.31
C ARG A 91 -14.58 -4.88 4.82
N SER A 92 -13.38 -5.23 4.36
CA SER A 92 -12.93 -5.00 2.99
C SER A 92 -12.18 -6.21 2.46
N LYS A 93 -12.16 -6.37 1.14
CA LYS A 93 -11.39 -7.41 0.43
C LYS A 93 -9.91 -7.04 0.21
N SER A 94 -9.56 -5.78 0.47
CA SER A 94 -8.22 -5.25 0.35
C SER A 94 -7.96 -4.17 1.40
N TYR A 95 -6.70 -3.98 1.76
CA TYR A 95 -6.27 -2.99 2.73
C TYR A 95 -5.07 -2.21 2.21
N PHE A 96 -4.99 -0.93 2.60
CA PHE A 96 -3.89 -0.07 2.20
C PHE A 96 -2.60 -0.46 2.92
N VAL A 97 -1.53 -0.58 2.16
CA VAL A 97 -0.17 -0.90 2.61
C VAL A 97 0.71 0.32 2.33
N GLU A 98 1.28 0.92 3.37
CA GLU A 98 2.03 2.18 3.23
C GLU A 98 3.33 2.00 2.44
N SER A 99 4.06 0.91 2.69
CA SER A 99 5.31 0.57 2.00
C SER A 99 5.13 0.35 0.49
N ALA A 100 3.97 -0.18 0.08
CA ALA A 100 3.60 -0.39 -1.32
C ALA A 100 2.83 0.80 -1.94
N ALA A 101 2.40 1.76 -1.10
CA ALA A 101 1.57 2.91 -1.44
C ALA A 101 0.28 2.53 -2.22
N GLU A 102 -0.33 1.39 -1.90
CA GLU A 102 -1.50 0.89 -2.61
C GLU A 102 -2.40 -0.01 -1.75
N TYR A 103 -3.58 -0.36 -2.27
CA TYR A 103 -4.45 -1.36 -1.67
C TYR A 103 -4.07 -2.75 -2.16
N VAL A 104 -3.75 -3.65 -1.22
CA VAL A 104 -3.36 -5.04 -1.50
C VAL A 104 -4.50 -5.97 -1.07
N ALA A 105 -4.84 -6.93 -1.93
CA ALA A 105 -5.90 -7.88 -1.68
C ALA A 105 -5.54 -8.86 -0.54
N ILE A 106 -6.55 -9.34 0.18
CA ILE A 106 -6.34 -10.27 1.31
C ILE A 106 -5.53 -11.52 0.94
N PRO A 107 -5.74 -12.20 -0.21
CA PRO A 107 -4.90 -13.34 -0.58
C PRO A 107 -3.40 -12.99 -0.64
N HIS A 108 -3.04 -11.86 -1.24
CA HIS A 108 -1.66 -11.38 -1.29
C HIS A 108 -1.14 -10.99 0.10
N LEU A 109 -1.97 -10.38 0.96
CA LEU A 109 -1.58 -10.09 2.34
C LEU A 109 -1.33 -11.36 3.17
N ILE A 110 -2.09 -12.43 2.93
CA ILE A 110 -1.87 -13.72 3.58
C ILE A 110 -0.57 -14.37 3.09
N ALA A 111 -0.29 -14.29 1.79
CA ALA A 111 0.94 -14.78 1.20
C ALA A 111 2.18 -14.00 1.65
N GLU A 112 2.03 -12.71 1.96
CA GLU A 112 3.11 -11.81 2.35
C GLU A 112 2.88 -11.16 3.74
N PRO A 113 3.28 -11.83 4.84
CA PRO A 113 3.01 -11.36 6.20
C PRO A 113 3.58 -9.97 6.53
N GLU A 114 4.65 -9.53 5.87
CA GLU A 114 5.20 -8.18 6.06
C GLU A 114 4.23 -7.09 5.57
N LEU A 115 3.53 -7.33 4.45
CA LEU A 115 2.52 -6.40 3.93
C LEU A 115 1.28 -6.38 4.84
N LEU A 116 0.89 -7.54 5.39
CA LEU A 116 -0.17 -7.63 6.38
C LEU A 116 0.19 -6.90 7.69
N ASP A 117 1.46 -7.00 8.13
CA ASP A 117 1.98 -6.29 9.28
C ASP A 117 1.94 -4.77 9.10
N ASP A 118 2.27 -4.29 7.92
CA ASP A 118 2.18 -2.88 7.55
C ASP A 118 0.72 -2.40 7.49
N ALA A 119 -0.15 -3.13 6.78
CA ALA A 119 -1.59 -2.84 6.69
C ALA A 119 -2.25 -2.76 8.08
N ARG A 120 -1.97 -3.71 8.99
CA ARG A 120 -2.55 -3.69 10.35
C ARG A 120 -2.04 -2.51 11.17
N ARG A 121 -0.78 -2.09 10.99
CA ARG A 121 -0.19 -0.94 11.71
C ARG A 121 -0.80 0.36 11.20
N PHE A 122 -0.93 0.50 9.88
CA PHE A 122 -1.60 1.63 9.25
C PHE A 122 -3.04 1.77 9.75
N MET A 123 -3.83 0.68 9.71
CA MET A 123 -5.21 0.67 10.19
C MET A 123 -5.34 1.07 11.66
N ARG A 124 -4.42 0.61 12.53
CA ARG A 124 -4.41 1.02 13.94
C ARG A 124 -4.11 2.50 14.11
N ARG A 125 -3.16 3.04 13.35
CA ARG A 125 -2.81 4.47 13.39
C ARG A 125 -3.98 5.33 12.93
N LYS A 126 -4.63 4.95 11.82
CA LYS A 126 -5.84 5.62 11.32
C LYS A 126 -6.99 5.57 12.33
N GLY A 127 -7.20 4.42 12.96
CA GLY A 127 -8.21 4.30 14.03
C GLY A 127 -7.92 5.24 15.20
N LYS A 128 -6.66 5.34 15.63
CA LYS A 128 -6.26 6.26 16.69
C LYS A 128 -6.46 7.73 16.28
N GLU A 129 -6.03 8.12 15.08
CA GLU A 129 -6.24 9.46 14.56
C GLU A 129 -7.73 9.85 14.56
N CYS A 130 -8.61 8.94 14.14
CA CYS A 130 -10.05 9.18 14.17
C CYS A 130 -10.61 9.32 15.60
N LEU A 131 -10.14 8.53 16.56
CA LEU A 131 -10.56 8.64 17.96
C LEU A 131 -10.06 9.95 18.58
N ASP A 132 -8.79 10.29 18.38
CA ASP A 132 -8.20 11.54 18.88
C ASP A 132 -8.93 12.77 18.29
N GLU A 133 -9.40 12.69 17.03
CA GLU A 133 -10.22 13.74 16.42
C GLU A 133 -11.65 13.78 16.98
N ALA A 134 -12.27 12.62 17.23
CA ALA A 134 -13.58 12.55 17.88
C ALA A 134 -13.56 13.18 19.28
N ASP A 135 -12.51 12.93 20.07
CA ASP A 135 -12.35 13.54 21.39
C ASP A 135 -12.28 15.08 21.31
N ARG A 136 -11.67 15.64 20.26
CA ARG A 136 -11.66 17.09 20.02
C ARG A 136 -13.03 17.61 19.65
N LEU A 137 -13.78 16.86 18.84
CA LEU A 137 -15.16 17.21 18.50
C LEU A 137 -16.06 17.17 19.74
N ASP A 138 -15.87 16.21 20.64
CA ASP A 138 -16.58 16.14 21.92
C ASP A 138 -16.25 17.34 22.81
N ALA A 139 -14.97 17.73 22.89
CA ALA A 139 -14.55 18.93 23.63
C ALA A 139 -15.14 20.22 23.03
N LEU A 140 -15.15 20.34 21.70
CA LEU A 140 -15.77 21.45 21.00
C LEU A 140 -17.28 21.49 21.27
N PHE A 141 -17.96 20.36 21.17
CA PHE A 141 -19.39 20.25 21.47
C PHE A 141 -19.69 20.68 22.90
N ALA A 142 -18.92 20.22 23.88
CA ALA A 142 -19.07 20.63 25.27
C ALA A 142 -18.88 22.14 25.47
N ALA A 143 -17.86 22.74 24.83
CA ALA A 143 -17.64 24.18 24.89
C ALA A 143 -18.81 24.97 24.27
N VAL A 144 -19.25 24.56 23.09
CA VAL A 144 -20.35 25.19 22.33
C VAL A 144 -21.70 25.03 23.03
N THR A 145 -21.93 23.93 23.74
CA THR A 145 -23.19 23.67 24.45
C THR A 145 -23.19 24.13 25.91
N SER A 146 -22.07 24.66 26.41
CA SER A 146 -22.01 25.24 27.73
C SER A 146 -22.96 26.45 27.86
N ASN A 147 -23.44 26.68 29.08
CA ASN A 147 -24.25 27.87 29.42
C ASN A 147 -23.39 29.13 29.61
N ASP A 148 -22.16 29.13 29.07
CA ASP A 148 -21.26 30.27 29.13
C ASP A 148 -21.74 31.36 28.16
N PRO A 149 -22.00 32.60 28.63
CA PRO A 149 -22.40 33.71 27.76
C PRO A 149 -21.36 34.03 26.69
N ASP A 150 -20.07 33.82 26.95
CA ASP A 150 -19.00 34.05 25.96
C ASP A 150 -19.08 33.00 24.84
N ALA A 151 -19.40 31.75 25.18
CA ALA A 151 -19.65 30.69 24.19
C ALA A 151 -20.96 30.92 23.41
N ALA A 152 -21.98 31.55 24.01
CA ALA A 152 -23.20 31.96 23.32
C ALA A 152 -22.95 33.08 22.31
N GLN A 153 -22.13 34.07 22.69
CA GLN A 153 -21.73 35.16 21.80
C GLN A 153 -20.86 34.65 20.64
N ALA A 154 -19.84 33.83 20.93
CA ALA A 154 -18.98 33.25 19.90
C ALA A 154 -19.77 32.42 18.87
N ARG A 155 -20.81 31.69 19.30
CA ARG A 155 -21.73 30.98 18.39
C ARG A 155 -22.49 31.93 17.48
N GLN A 156 -22.97 33.07 17.99
CA GLN A 156 -23.70 34.06 17.20
C GLN A 156 -22.77 34.73 16.17
N GLU A 157 -21.52 35.01 16.53
CA GLU A 157 -20.51 35.59 15.62
C GLU A 157 -20.18 34.68 14.43
N VAL A 158 -20.17 33.35 14.63
CA VAL A 158 -19.97 32.37 13.54
C VAL A 158 -21.17 32.26 12.60
N LEU A 159 -22.37 32.61 13.07
CA LEU A 159 -23.62 32.52 12.29
C LEU A 159 -23.98 33.82 11.57
N ALA A 160 -23.28 34.92 11.85
CA ALA A 160 -23.49 36.25 11.27
C ALA A 160 -22.69 36.45 9.97
#